data_AF-A0A3B0SCP8-F1
#
_entry.id   AF-A0A3B0SCP8-F1
#
_cell.length_a   1.000
_cell.length_b   1.000
_cell.length_c   1.000
_cell.angle_alpha   90.00
_cell.angle_beta   90.00
_cell.angle_gamma   90.00
#
_symmetry.space_group_name_H-M   'P 1'
#
loop_
_entity.id
_entity.type
_entity.pdbx_description
1 polymer ?
#
loop_
_entity_poly.entity_id
_entity_poly.type
_entity_poly.pdbx_seq_one_letter_code
_entity_poly.pdbx_strand_id
1 'polypeptide(L)'
;RRLMLTAARFDGAQSHELGFADFIADDVAGLEAIEMQLRKQILGCAPGAIAGTKELLGQITGKPREEVIRLAAENFADRMVSDESKEGIASFFEKRRPKWAVKPERRS
;
A
#
# COMPACT_ATOMS: atom_id res chain seq x y z
N ARG A 1 17.33 -14.32 13.48
CA ARG A 1 18.77 -14.55 13.81
C ARG A 1 19.38 -15.71 13.01
N ARG A 2 18.76 -16.89 12.84
CA ARG A 2 19.28 -18.01 12.02
C ARG A 2 19.86 -17.57 10.66
N LEU A 3 19.05 -16.94 9.81
CA LEU A 3 19.46 -16.52 8.46
C LEU A 3 20.64 -15.54 8.46
N MET A 4 20.68 -14.61 9.42
CA MET A 4 21.77 -13.63 9.56
C MET A 4 23.10 -14.28 9.93
N LEU A 5 23.08 -15.44 10.58
CA LEU A 5 24.27 -16.14 11.05
C LEU A 5 24.74 -17.25 10.10
N THR A 6 23.83 -17.82 9.30
CA THR A 6 24.13 -18.98 8.45
C THR A 6 24.25 -18.65 6.96
N ALA A 7 23.87 -17.43 6.54
CA ALA A 7 23.73 -17.05 5.12
C ALA A 7 22.92 -18.10 4.32
N ALA A 8 21.97 -18.77 4.97
CA ALA A 8 21.22 -19.85 4.35
C ALA A 8 20.30 -19.30 3.25
N ARG A 9 20.29 -19.98 2.10
CA ARG A 9 19.34 -19.71 1.02
C ARG A 9 17.96 -20.24 1.41
N PHE A 10 16.93 -19.57 0.92
CA PHE A 10 15.54 -19.96 1.08
C PHE A 10 14.78 -19.75 -0.23
N ASP A 11 13.71 -20.52 -0.42
CA ASP A 11 12.84 -20.44 -1.60
C ASP A 11 11.64 -19.49 -1.39
N GLY A 12 10.75 -19.41 -2.38
CA GLY A 12 9.57 -18.55 -2.32
C GLY A 12 8.62 -18.90 -1.17
N ALA A 13 8.42 -20.18 -0.88
CA ALA A 13 7.53 -20.64 0.20
C ALA A 13 8.08 -20.23 1.57
N GLN A 14 9.39 -20.45 1.76
CA GLN A 14 10.08 -20.03 2.98
C GLN A 14 10.13 -18.50 3.11
N SER A 15 10.30 -17.76 2.00
CA SER A 15 10.27 -16.29 2.00
C SER A 15 8.94 -15.76 2.55
N HIS A 16 7.82 -16.36 2.12
CA HIS A 16 6.50 -16.00 2.59
C HIS A 16 6.28 -16.35 4.07
N GLU A 17 6.63 -17.57 4.49
CA GLU A 17 6.53 -18.00 5.89
C GLU A 17 7.32 -17.10 6.85
N LEU A 18 8.49 -16.65 6.42
CA LEU A 18 9.38 -15.78 7.19
C LEU A 18 8.97 -14.30 7.17
N GLY A 19 7.95 -13.93 6.39
CA GLY A 19 7.46 -12.55 6.26
C GLY A 19 8.33 -11.64 5.39
N PHE A 20 9.15 -12.20 4.50
CA PHE A 20 9.91 -11.42 3.50
C PHE A 20 9.09 -11.11 2.25
N ALA A 21 8.10 -11.94 1.93
CA ALA A 21 7.17 -11.73 0.83
C ALA A 21 5.73 -11.87 1.32
N ASP A 22 4.85 -10.98 0.90
CA ASP A 22 3.43 -11.00 1.28
C ASP A 22 2.62 -12.03 0.49
N PHE A 23 3.11 -12.45 -0.67
CA PHE A 23 2.41 -13.36 -1.58
C PHE A 23 3.37 -14.37 -2.22
N ILE A 24 2.81 -15.50 -2.65
CA ILE A 24 3.47 -16.54 -3.44
C ILE A 24 2.59 -16.91 -4.64
N ALA A 25 3.21 -17.29 -5.76
CA ALA A 25 2.55 -17.81 -6.94
C ALA A 25 3.28 -19.06 -7.44
N ASP A 26 2.51 -19.98 -8.05
CA ASP A 26 3.03 -21.25 -8.57
C ASP A 26 3.82 -21.06 -9.88
N ASP A 27 3.48 -20.03 -10.66
CA ASP A 27 4.12 -19.71 -11.92
C ASP A 27 4.15 -18.19 -12.18
N VAL A 28 4.77 -17.81 -13.31
CA VAL A 28 4.90 -16.42 -13.74
C VAL A 28 3.53 -15.78 -13.99
N ALA A 29 2.58 -16.53 -14.55
CA ALA A 29 1.25 -16.01 -14.87
C ALA A 29 0.46 -15.68 -13.58
N GLY A 30 0.57 -16.51 -12.55
CA GLY A 30 0.00 -16.26 -11.23
C GLY A 30 0.62 -15.03 -10.56
N LEU A 31 1.95 -14.86 -10.68
CA LEU A 31 2.63 -13.68 -10.16
C LEU A 31 2.16 -12.39 -10.86
N GLU A 32 2.04 -12.42 -12.20
CA GLU A 32 1.52 -11.30 -12.99
C GLU A 32 0.07 -10.94 -12.60
N ALA A 33 -0.76 -11.95 -12.31
CA ALA A 33 -2.13 -11.72 -11.87
C ALA A 33 -2.19 -11.00 -10.50
N ILE A 34 -1.36 -11.43 -9.54
CA ILE A 34 -1.23 -10.78 -8.23
C ILE A 34 -0.72 -9.35 -8.40
N GLU A 35 0.33 -9.15 -9.20
CA GLU A 35 0.88 -7.83 -9.49
C GLU A 35 -0.20 -6.90 -10.09
N MET A 36 -0.94 -7.38 -11.08
CA MET A 36 -2.01 -6.61 -11.74
C MET A 36 -3.10 -6.22 -10.75
N GLN A 37 -3.49 -7.12 -9.85
CA GLN A 37 -4.47 -6.85 -8.82
C GLN A 37 -3.98 -5.78 -7.84
N LEU A 38 -2.73 -5.89 -7.36
CA LEU A 38 -2.13 -4.91 -6.46
C LEU A 38 -2.01 -3.54 -7.12
N ARG A 39 -1.55 -3.48 -8.38
CA ARG A 39 -1.52 -2.24 -9.16
C ARG A 39 -2.88 -1.59 -9.27
N LYS A 40 -3.93 -2.37 -9.55
CA LYS A 40 -5.30 -1.87 -9.64
C LYS A 40 -5.78 -1.28 -8.30
N GLN A 41 -5.46 -1.93 -7.18
CA GLN A 41 -5.81 -1.44 -5.85
C GLN A 41 -5.09 -0.12 -5.55
N ILE A 42 -3.77 -0.06 -5.78
CA ILE A 42 -2.94 1.11 -5.54
C ILE A 42 -3.36 2.29 -6.43
N LEU A 43 -3.52 2.07 -7.74
CA LEU A 43 -3.94 3.12 -8.68
C LEU A 43 -5.38 3.59 -8.45
N GLY A 44 -6.18 2.84 -7.69
CA GLY A 44 -7.52 3.27 -7.27
C GLY A 44 -7.49 4.30 -6.13
N CYS A 45 -6.43 4.33 -5.33
CA CYS A 45 -6.30 5.26 -4.22
C CYS A 45 -5.65 6.58 -4.65
N ALA A 46 -5.97 7.66 -3.92
CA ALA A 46 -5.36 8.95 -4.17
C ALA A 46 -3.84 8.90 -3.88
N PRO A 47 -2.98 9.36 -4.80
CA PRO A 47 -1.53 9.21 -4.67
C PRO A 47 -0.96 9.96 -3.46
N GLY A 48 -1.47 11.15 -3.15
CA GLY A 48 -1.10 11.87 -1.93
C GLY A 48 -1.51 11.10 -0.68
N ALA A 49 -2.72 10.54 -0.62
CA ALA A 49 -3.17 9.73 0.51
C ALA A 49 -2.28 8.50 0.77
N ILE A 50 -1.87 7.78 -0.29
CA ILE A 50 -0.91 6.67 -0.16
C ILE A 50 0.42 7.17 0.38
N ALA A 51 0.97 8.25 -0.19
CA ALA A 51 2.25 8.79 0.22
C ALA A 51 2.25 9.20 1.70
N GLY A 52 1.19 9.89 2.14
CA GLY A 52 1.03 10.30 3.54
C GLY A 52 0.88 9.11 4.48
N THR A 53 0.15 8.08 4.07
CA THR A 53 0.02 6.84 4.86
C THR A 53 1.37 6.12 4.99
N LYS A 54 2.13 6.01 3.90
CA LYS A 54 3.45 5.37 3.89
C LYS A 54 4.44 6.11 4.80
N GLU A 55 4.42 7.43 4.77
CA GLU A 55 5.22 8.27 5.65
C GLU A 55 4.83 8.07 7.12
N LEU A 56 3.53 8.11 7.42
CA LEU A 56 2.99 7.91 8.77
C LEU A 56 3.41 6.54 9.35
N LEU A 57 3.34 5.46 8.57
CA LEU A 57 3.77 4.11 9.00
C LEU A 57 5.23 4.09 9.49
N GLY A 58 6.12 4.84 8.83
CA GLY A 58 7.51 4.98 9.25
C GLY A 58 7.66 5.76 10.57
N GLN A 59 6.81 6.76 10.78
CA GLN A 59 6.86 7.59 11.99
C GLN A 59 6.26 6.90 13.22
N ILE A 60 5.21 6.09 13.07
CA ILE A 60 4.48 5.50 14.20
C ILE A 60 5.14 4.25 14.78
N THR A 61 6.13 3.68 14.10
CA THR A 61 6.78 2.43 14.52
C THR A 61 7.49 2.62 15.86
N GLY A 62 7.09 1.82 16.87
CA GLY A 62 7.68 1.86 18.21
C GLY A 62 7.17 2.98 19.13
N LYS A 63 6.18 3.78 18.70
CA LYS A 63 5.59 4.84 19.51
C LYS A 63 4.44 4.36 20.40
N PRO A 64 4.17 5.03 21.55
CA PRO A 64 2.99 4.75 22.38
C PRO A 64 1.68 5.00 21.62
N ARG A 65 0.63 4.23 21.96
CA ARG A 65 -0.68 4.28 21.29
C ARG A 65 -1.27 5.69 21.19
N GLU A 66 -1.19 6.48 22.25
CA GLU A 66 -1.74 7.85 22.28
C GLU A 66 -1.04 8.76 21.26
N GLU A 67 0.27 8.63 21.12
CA GLU A 67 1.05 9.38 20.14
C GLU A 67 0.72 8.93 18.71
N VAL A 68 0.54 7.62 18.49
CA VAL A 68 0.11 7.08 17.19
C VAL A 68 -1.24 7.66 16.77
N ILE A 69 -2.22 7.69 17.68
CA ILE A 69 -3.54 8.24 17.41
C ILE A 69 -3.45 9.74 17.06
N ARG A 70 -2.66 10.50 17.82
CA ARG A 70 -2.46 11.94 17.56
C ARG A 70 -1.86 12.19 16.17
N LEU A 71 -0.75 11.52 15.85
CA LEU A 71 -0.07 11.66 14.56
C LEU A 71 -0.98 11.26 13.38
N ALA A 72 -1.77 10.19 13.55
CA ALA A 72 -2.72 9.75 12.53
C ALA A 72 -3.85 10.76 12.32
N ALA A 73 -4.37 11.36 13.40
CA ALA A 73 -5.42 12.37 13.32
C ALA A 73 -4.93 13.66 12.65
N GLU A 74 -3.73 14.14 13.00
CA GLU A 74 -3.08 15.29 12.37
C GLU A 74 -2.87 15.05 10.88
N ASN A 75 -2.27 13.91 10.52
CA ASN A 75 -2.08 13.52 9.11
C ASN A 75 -3.40 13.47 8.34
N PHE A 76 -4.46 12.91 8.94
CA PHE A 76 -5.78 12.85 8.32
C PHE A 76 -6.37 14.26 8.10
N ALA A 77 -6.33 15.12 9.12
CA ALA A 77 -6.87 16.47 9.06
C ALA A 77 -6.17 17.31 7.97
N ASP A 78 -4.85 17.23 7.88
CA ASP A 78 -4.07 17.93 6.86
C ASP A 78 -4.43 17.48 5.44
N ARG A 79 -4.77 16.20 5.26
CA ARG A 79 -5.16 15.67 3.95
C ARG A 79 -6.60 15.98 3.59
N MET A 80 -7.49 16.12 4.57
CA MET A 80 -8.91 16.41 4.33
C MET A 80 -9.14 17.74 3.58
N VAL A 81 -8.23 18.71 3.70
CA VAL A 81 -8.34 20.01 3.01
C VAL A 81 -7.78 20.01 1.58
N SER A 82 -7.14 18.92 1.15
CA SER A 82 -6.54 18.79 -0.18
C SER A 82 -7.56 18.67 -1.31
N ASP A 83 -7.12 18.96 -2.53
CA ASP A 83 -7.95 18.78 -3.72
C ASP A 83 -8.23 17.30 -4.02
N GLU A 84 -7.34 16.39 -3.63
CA GLU A 84 -7.59 14.95 -3.70
C GLU A 84 -8.79 14.55 -2.84
N SER A 85 -8.89 15.07 -1.61
CA SER A 85 -10.02 14.79 -0.72
C SER A 85 -11.33 15.32 -1.29
N LYS A 86 -11.34 16.54 -1.84
CA LYS A 86 -12.53 17.12 -2.49
C LYS A 86 -12.98 16.29 -3.69
N GLU A 87 -12.05 15.91 -4.57
CA GLU A 87 -12.33 15.09 -5.74
C GLU A 87 -12.78 13.67 -5.34
N GLY A 88 -12.22 13.10 -4.28
CA GLY A 88 -12.61 11.79 -3.76
C GLY A 88 -14.05 11.79 -3.29
N ILE A 89 -14.42 12.77 -2.47
CA ILE A 89 -15.79 12.96 -1.98
C ILE A 89 -16.74 13.19 -3.16
N ALA A 90 -16.41 14.10 -4.08
CA ALA A 90 -17.23 14.39 -5.25
C ALA A 90 -17.45 13.15 -6.13
N SER A 91 -16.38 12.42 -6.45
CA SER A 91 -16.45 11.21 -7.29
C SER A 91 -17.31 10.10 -6.66
N PHE A 92 -17.29 9.97 -5.33
CA PHE A 92 -18.11 9.04 -4.59
C PHE A 92 -19.60 9.39 -4.69
N PHE A 93 -19.97 10.65 -4.46
CA PHE A 93 -21.36 11.12 -4.59
C PHE A 93 -21.88 11.04 -6.03
N GLU A 94 -21.03 11.38 -7.00
CA GLU A 94 -21.35 11.35 -8.43
C GLU A 94 -21.31 9.94 -9.04
N LYS A 95 -20.94 8.91 -8.26
CA LYS A 95 -20.77 7.51 -8.71
C LYS A 95 -19.88 7.38 -9.94
N ARG A 96 -18.85 8.21 -10.03
CA ARG A 96 -17.85 8.19 -11.10
C ARG A 96 -16.49 7.80 -10.55
N ARG A 97 -15.55 7.50 -11.45
CA ARG A 97 -14.16 7.31 -11.05
C ARG A 97 -13.52 8.66 -10.72
N PRO A 98 -12.67 8.74 -9.69
CA PRO A 98 -11.89 9.94 -9.43
C PRO A 98 -10.83 10.13 -10.52
N LYS A 99 -10.41 11.37 -10.73
CA LYS A 99 -9.47 11.75 -11.81
C LYS A 99 -8.13 11.00 -11.79
N TRP A 100 -7.64 10.62 -10.61
CA TRP A 100 -6.38 9.87 -10.47
C TRP A 100 -6.49 8.39 -10.83
N ALA A 101 -7.70 7.82 -10.89
CA ALA A 101 -7.88 6.38 -11.09
C ALA A 101 -7.62 5.97 -12.55
N VAL A 102 -6.36 5.66 -12.87
CA VAL A 102 -5.94 5.09 -14.15
C VAL A 102 -6.04 3.56 -14.16
N LYS A 103 -6.36 2.97 -15.32
CA LYS A 103 -6.28 1.52 -15.49
C LYS A 103 -4.81 1.11 -15.57
N PRO A 104 -4.35 0.10 -14.80
CA PRO A 104 -3.02 -0.45 -14.99
C PRO A 104 -2.91 -1.08 -16.38
N GLU A 105 -1.88 -0.72 -17.13
CA GLU A 105 -1.55 -1.38 -18.40
C GLU A 105 -0.98 -2.77 -18.15
N ARG A 106 -1.27 -3.71 -19.06
CA ARG A 106 -0.67 -5.04 -19.03
C ARG A 106 0.75 -4.89 -19.56
N ARG A 107 1.77 -5.29 -18.78
CA ARG A 107 3.15 -5.33 -19.28
C ARG A 107 3.21 -6.35 -20.43
N SER A 108 3.86 -5.96 -21.53
CA SER A 108 4.13 -6.77 -22.72
C SER A 108 5.18 -7.83 -22.45
#